data_AF-A0A8J7LYT2-F1
#
_entry.id   AF-A0A8J7LYT2-F1
#
_cell.length_a   1.000
_cell.length_b   1.000
_cell.length_c   1.000
_cell.angle_alpha   90.00
_cell.angle_beta   90.00
_cell.angle_gamma   90.00
#
_symmetry.space_group_name_H-M   'P 1'
#
loop_
_entity.id
_entity.type
_entity.pdbx_description
1 polymer ?
#
loop_
_entity_poly.entity_id
_entity_poly.type
_entity_poly.pdbx_seq_one_letter_code
_entity_poly.pdbx_strand_id
1 'polypeptide(L)'
;MSHEKIFETADLDLTAAIMTGTGNPPVIGHQRDGLVIFEFIDNEVTRAIVIAFATGQLVQPVKRFAAARAWLFRQVKGGRR
;
A
#
# COMPACT_ATOMS: atom_id res chain seq x y z
N MET A 1 -13.33 -2.20 22.42
CA MET A 1 -12.86 -2.48 21.06
C MET A 1 -11.63 -1.62 20.84
N SER A 2 -10.43 -2.20 20.81
CA SER A 2 -9.23 -1.43 20.49
C SER A 2 -9.37 -0.89 19.07
N HIS A 3 -9.33 0.44 18.90
CA HIS A 3 -9.16 1.04 17.59
C HIS A 3 -7.77 0.65 17.10
N GLU A 4 -7.71 -0.34 16.21
CA GLU A 4 -6.48 -0.65 15.50
C GLU A 4 -6.09 0.61 14.70
N LYS A 5 -4.86 1.08 14.90
CA LYS A 5 -4.38 2.26 14.19
C LYS A 5 -4.30 1.92 12.71
N ILE A 6 -4.79 2.81 11.86
CA ILE A 6 -4.80 2.64 10.41
C ILE A 6 -3.80 3.62 9.79
N PHE A 7 -3.00 3.11 8.86
CA PHE A 7 -2.14 3.90 7.99
C PHE A 7 -2.83 4.06 6.63
N GLU A 8 -3.02 5.30 6.19
CA GLU A 8 -3.63 5.65 4.91
C GLU A 8 -2.56 6.16 3.93
N THR A 9 -2.66 5.77 2.66
CA THR A 9 -1.88 6.40 1.58
C THR A 9 -2.60 6.36 0.24
N ALA A 10 -2.35 7.35 -0.61
CA ALA A 10 -2.77 7.35 -2.01
C ALA A 10 -1.62 6.94 -2.97
N ASP A 11 -0.42 6.74 -2.44
CA ASP A 11 0.77 6.42 -3.23
C ASP A 11 0.75 4.95 -3.65
N LEU A 12 0.65 4.72 -4.96
CA LEU A 12 0.55 3.40 -5.55
C LEU A 12 1.83 2.57 -5.35
N ASP A 13 2.99 3.21 -5.42
CA ASP A 13 4.29 2.55 -5.30
C ASP A 13 4.60 2.21 -3.84
N LEU A 14 4.25 3.10 -2.91
CA LEU A 14 4.31 2.80 -1.48
C LEU A 14 3.33 1.67 -1.10
N THR A 15 2.13 1.68 -1.66
CA THR A 15 1.14 0.60 -1.45
C THR A 15 1.69 -0.74 -1.97
N ALA A 16 2.30 -0.74 -3.16
CA ALA A 16 2.95 -1.93 -3.72
C ALA A 16 4.12 -2.41 -2.84
N ALA A 17 4.89 -1.49 -2.27
CA ALA A 17 5.97 -1.79 -1.35
C ALA A 17 5.45 -2.46 -0.06
N ILE A 18 4.38 -1.93 0.55
CA ILE A 18 3.78 -2.51 1.75
C ILE A 18 3.22 -3.90 1.45
N MET A 19 2.50 -4.08 0.34
CA MET A 19 2.02 -5.40 -0.10
C MET A 19 3.16 -6.40 -0.33
N THR A 20 4.27 -5.94 -0.89
CA THR A 20 5.43 -6.79 -1.19
C THR A 20 6.14 -7.24 0.08
N GLY A 21 6.30 -6.34 1.06
CA GLY A 21 6.99 -6.62 2.31
C GLY A 21 6.13 -7.42 3.29
N THR A 22 4.84 -7.08 3.42
CA THR A 22 3.93 -7.73 4.37
C THR A 22 3.26 -8.98 3.80
N GLY A 23 3.10 -9.05 2.48
CA GLY A 23 2.28 -10.06 1.82
C GLY A 23 0.77 -9.87 1.94
N ASN A 24 0.33 -8.80 2.60
CA ASN A 24 -1.09 -8.53 2.82
C ASN A 24 -1.61 -7.49 1.81
N PRO A 25 -2.80 -7.69 1.24
CA PRO A 25 -3.44 -6.66 0.41
C PRO A 25 -3.92 -5.49 1.29
N PRO A 26 -3.97 -4.25 0.76
CA PRO A 26 -4.65 -3.16 1.43
C PRO A 26 -6.16 -3.40 1.47
N VAL A 27 -6.83 -2.75 2.42
CA VAL A 27 -8.23 -2.38 2.21
C VAL A 27 -8.23 -1.24 1.19
N ILE A 28 -8.89 -1.46 0.06
CA ILE A 28 -9.06 -0.40 -0.95
C ILE A 28 -10.20 0.47 -0.44
N GLY A 29 -9.81 1.62 0.12
CA GLY A 29 -10.71 2.53 0.79
C GLY A 29 -11.52 3.40 -0.17
N HIS A 30 -11.97 4.52 0.36
CA HIS A 30 -12.77 5.53 -0.32
C HIS A 30 -11.90 6.41 -1.24
N GLN A 31 -12.57 7.20 -2.10
CA GLN A 31 -11.89 8.25 -2.85
C GLN A 31 -11.81 9.52 -2.00
N ARG A 32 -10.62 10.14 -1.95
CA ARG A 32 -10.39 11.48 -1.37
C ARG A 32 -9.69 12.33 -2.42
N ASP A 33 -10.25 13.48 -2.73
CA ASP A 33 -9.73 14.43 -3.73
C ASP A 33 -9.45 13.80 -5.11
N GLY A 34 -10.30 12.85 -5.52
CA GLY A 34 -10.17 12.13 -6.80
C GLY A 34 -9.08 11.04 -6.82
N LEU A 35 -8.44 10.76 -5.68
CA LEU A 35 -7.46 9.69 -5.50
C LEU A 35 -8.07 8.54 -4.71
N VAL A 36 -7.71 7.30 -5.06
CA VAL A 36 -8.06 6.10 -4.29
C VAL A 36 -7.14 6.02 -3.08
N ILE A 37 -7.73 5.91 -1.88
CA ILE A 37 -6.98 5.73 -0.64
C ILE A 37 -6.85 4.25 -0.33
N PHE A 38 -5.65 3.82 0.06
CA PHE A 38 -5.33 2.48 0.53
C PHE A 38 -5.09 2.50 2.04
N GLU A 39 -5.69 1.53 2.73
CA GLU A 39 -5.63 1.42 4.18
C GLU A 39 -4.89 0.15 4.59
N PHE A 40 -4.00 0.29 5.57
CA PHE A 40 -3.24 -0.81 6.17
C PHE A 40 -3.27 -0.73 7.69
N ILE A 41 -3.08 -1.88 8.36
CA ILE A 41 -2.82 -1.90 9.80
C ILE A 41 -1.50 -1.18 10.07
N ASP A 42 -1.54 -0.18 10.96
CA ASP A 42 -0.38 0.57 11.44
C ASP A 42 0.37 -0.22 12.53
N ASN A 43 1.07 -1.26 12.09
CA ASN A 43 1.98 -2.07 12.91
C ASN A 43 3.45 -1.78 12.59
N GLU A 44 4.35 -2.38 13.36
CA GLU A 44 5.80 -2.16 13.25
C GLU A 44 6.35 -2.51 11.86
N VAL A 45 5.81 -3.55 11.20
CA VAL A 45 6.26 -3.98 9.88
C VAL A 45 5.86 -2.95 8.81
N THR A 46 4.61 -2.48 8.84
CA THR A 46 4.14 -1.41 7.93
C THR A 46 5.00 -0.15 8.11
N ARG A 47 5.23 0.28 9.36
CA ARG A 47 6.07 1.45 9.65
C ARG A 47 7.50 1.29 9.15
N ALA A 48 8.13 0.14 9.37
CA ALA A 48 9.50 -0.11 8.89
C ALA A 48 9.60 0.00 7.36
N ILE A 49 8.61 -0.52 6.63
CA ILE A 49 8.55 -0.41 5.17
C ILE A 49 8.36 1.04 4.74
N VAL A 50 7.43 1.78 5.36
CA VAL A 50 7.17 3.19 5.06
C VAL A 50 8.44 4.04 5.26
N ILE A 51 9.14 3.85 6.38
CA ILE A 51 10.38 4.57 6.67
C ILE A 51 11.47 4.22 5.65
N ALA A 52 11.69 2.94 5.37
CA ALA A 52 12.70 2.50 4.40
C ALA A 52 12.38 3.01 2.98
N PHE A 53 11.10 3.05 2.59
CA PHE A 53 10.65 3.60 1.31
C PHE A 53 10.93 5.11 1.24
N ALA A 54 10.50 5.87 2.25
CA ALA A 54 10.67 7.32 2.30
C ALA A 54 12.15 7.76 2.32
N THR A 55 13.03 6.92 2.87
CA THR A 55 14.48 7.16 2.94
C THR A 55 15.26 6.58 1.74
N GLY A 56 14.58 5.92 0.79
CA GLY A 56 15.21 5.30 -0.37
C GLY A 56 16.10 4.10 -0.05
N GLN A 57 15.95 3.48 1.13
CA GLN A 57 16.75 2.35 1.59
C GLN A 57 16.01 0.99 1.46
N LEU A 58 14.80 0.99 0.91
CA LEU A 58 13.98 -0.21 0.79
C LEU A 58 14.54 -1.18 -0.27
N VAL A 59 14.84 -2.41 0.15
CA VAL A 59 15.24 -3.51 -0.74
C VAL A 59 14.15 -4.57 -0.76
N GLN A 60 13.64 -4.91 -1.95
CA GLN A 60 12.53 -5.87 -2.12
C GLN A 60 12.67 -6.74 -3.38
N PRO A 61 12.02 -7.93 -3.41
CA PRO A 61 11.99 -8.77 -4.61
C PRO A 61 11.25 -8.08 -5.77
N VAL A 62 12.00 -7.69 -6.81
CA VAL A 62 11.51 -6.89 -7.95
C VAL A 62 10.27 -7.50 -8.63
N LYS A 63 10.25 -8.82 -8.85
CA LYS A 63 9.11 -9.49 -9.51
C LYS A 63 7.83 -9.40 -8.68
N ARG A 64 7.95 -9.49 -7.35
CA ARG A 64 6.80 -9.39 -6.44
C ARG A 64 6.28 -7.95 -6.38
N PHE A 65 7.18 -6.98 -6.30
CA PHE A 65 6.85 -5.56 -6.37
C PHE A 65 6.11 -5.19 -7.65
N ALA A 66 6.66 -5.59 -8.81
CA ALA A 66 6.03 -5.34 -10.11
C ALA A 66 4.63 -5.96 -10.22
N ALA A 67 4.46 -7.18 -9.72
CA ALA A 67 3.16 -7.86 -9.71
C ALA A 67 2.14 -7.14 -8.81
N ALA A 68 2.54 -6.73 -7.60
CA ALA A 68 1.70 -5.98 -6.68
C ALA A 68 1.25 -4.65 -7.29
N ARG A 69 2.20 -3.88 -7.85
CA ARG A 69 1.93 -2.62 -8.54
C ARG A 69 0.96 -2.79 -9.72
N ALA A 70 1.16 -3.82 -10.55
CA ALA A 70 0.28 -4.11 -11.68
C ALA A 70 -1.14 -4.49 -11.22
N TRP A 71 -1.25 -5.23 -10.11
CA TRP A 71 -2.55 -5.55 -9.53
C TRP A 71 -3.25 -4.29 -9.00
N LEU A 72 -2.56 -3.44 -8.24
CA LEU A 72 -3.11 -2.19 -7.71
C LEU A 72 -3.62 -1.27 -8.82
N PHE A 73 -2.84 -1.11 -9.90
CA PHE A 73 -3.24 -0.32 -11.05
C PHE A 73 -4.54 -0.81 -11.69
N ARG A 74 -4.73 -2.14 -11.76
CA ARG A 74 -5.99 -2.73 -12.24
C ARG A 74 -7.15 -2.46 -11.30
N GLN A 75 -6.94 -2.43 -9.98
CA GLN A 75 -7.99 -2.09 -9.02
C GLN A 75 -8.43 -0.63 -9.17
N VAL A 76 -7.47 0.30 -9.23
CA VAL A 76 -7.76 1.73 -9.41
C VAL A 76 -8.46 2.01 -10.74
N LYS A 77 -8.09 1.33 -11.82
CA LYS A 77 -8.77 1.45 -13.12
C LYS A 77 -10.13 0.74 -13.17
N GLY A 78 -10.22 -0.44 -12.56
CA GLY A 78 -11.39 -1.32 -12.60
C GLY A 78 -12.54 -0.85 -11.72
N GLY A 79 -12.26 -0.09 -10.66
CA GLY A 79 -13.26 0.53 -9.77
C GLY A 79 -13.98 1.75 -10.36
N ARG A 80 -13.76 2.10 -11.64
CA ARG A 80 -14.49 3.17 -12.37
C ARG A 80 -15.73 2.63 -13.12
N ARG A 81 -16.57 1.82 -12.49
CA ARG A 81 -17.90 1.47 -13.02
C ARG A 81 -18.98 2.02 -12.12
#